data_AF-A0AB35MWA7-F1
#
_entry.id   AF-A0AB35MWA7-F1
#
_cell.length_a   1.000
_cell.length_b   1.000
_cell.length_c   1.000
_cell.angle_alpha   90.00
_cell.angle_beta   90.00
_cell.angle_gamma   90.00
#
_symmetry.space_group_name_H-M   'P 1'
#
loop_
_entity.id
_entity.type
_entity.pdbx_description
1 polymer ?
#
loop_
_entity_poly.entity_id
_entity_poly.type
_entity_poly.pdbx_seq_one_letter_code
_entity_poly.pdbx_strand_id
1 'polypeptide(L)'
;MQKLEIINPRKDWVTSELSSLVNEWEAWQQDITLIQDHPYDRNTHSSVFADGEENMNKHDILQMKTITFLDNNISGHWFINGRKGNGCDRTDLRLNIRVKHRLQDLREIQASLQYALLADSYWKQKGKEMIDKIADKSPEVALDIVAGYLKNPMNTEL
;
A
#
# COMPACT_ATOMS: atom_id res chain seq x y z
N MET A 1 17.96 2.12 9.03
CA MET A 1 16.64 1.52 8.76
C MET A 1 15.69 2.66 8.44
N GLN A 2 15.11 2.70 7.25
CA GLN A 2 14.19 3.78 6.85
C GLN A 2 12.88 3.61 7.62
N LYS A 3 12.36 4.70 8.21
CA LYS A 3 11.09 4.67 8.95
C LYS A 3 9.93 4.55 7.96
N LEU A 4 8.86 3.87 8.35
CA LEU A 4 7.63 3.83 7.57
C LEU A 4 6.97 5.21 7.60
N GLU A 5 6.71 5.78 6.44
CA GLU A 5 6.16 7.12 6.29
C GLU A 5 5.18 7.19 5.11
N ILE A 6 4.06 7.87 5.30
CA ILE A 6 3.16 8.22 4.20
C ILE A 6 3.64 9.54 3.61
N ILE A 7 4.19 9.49 2.40
CA ILE A 7 4.75 10.65 1.71
C ILE A 7 3.69 11.48 0.98
N ASN A 8 2.56 10.86 0.63
CA ASN A 8 1.44 11.56 0.01
C ASN A 8 0.62 12.30 1.09
N PRO A 9 0.31 13.59 0.91
CA PRO A 9 -0.44 14.37 1.89
C PRO A 9 -1.91 13.92 2.04
N ARG A 10 -2.43 13.05 1.17
CA ARG A 10 -3.78 12.49 1.27
C ARG A 10 -3.77 11.14 1.97
N LYS A 11 -3.49 11.12 3.28
CA LYS A 11 -3.42 9.91 4.11
C LYS A 11 -4.61 8.96 3.92
N ASP A 12 -5.82 9.49 4.01
CA ASP A 12 -7.04 8.67 3.97
C ASP A 12 -7.22 8.01 2.60
N TRP A 13 -6.88 8.75 1.54
CA TRP A 13 -6.86 8.20 0.18
C TRP A 13 -5.82 7.09 0.05
N VAL A 14 -4.59 7.29 0.53
CA VAL A 14 -3.55 6.23 0.50
C VAL A 14 -4.02 4.97 1.24
N THR A 15 -4.63 5.13 2.41
CA THR A 15 -5.10 4.00 3.22
C THR A 15 -6.25 3.25 2.52
N SER A 16 -7.17 4.00 1.91
CA SER A 16 -8.27 3.45 1.11
C SER A 16 -7.78 2.70 -0.12
N GLU A 17 -6.87 3.29 -0.90
CA GLU A 17 -6.29 2.67 -2.09
C GLU A 17 -5.46 1.43 -1.75
N LEU A 18 -4.68 1.45 -0.66
CA LEU A 18 -3.98 0.25 -0.20
C LEU A 18 -4.96 -0.87 0.14
N SER A 19 -6.08 -0.54 0.78
CA SER A 19 -7.12 -1.53 1.09
C SER A 19 -7.78 -2.08 -0.19
N SER A 20 -7.99 -1.24 -1.20
CA SER A 20 -8.46 -1.68 -2.52
C SER A 20 -7.46 -2.63 -3.18
N LEU A 21 -6.16 -2.33 -3.13
CA LEU A 21 -5.11 -3.21 -3.64
C LEU A 21 -5.10 -4.55 -2.90
N VAL A 22 -5.22 -4.55 -1.57
CA VAL A 22 -5.31 -5.80 -0.78
C VAL A 22 -6.50 -6.64 -1.25
N ASN A 23 -7.67 -6.04 -1.44
CA ASN A 23 -8.85 -6.76 -1.93
C ASN A 23 -8.64 -7.33 -3.34
N GLU A 24 -7.96 -6.60 -4.24
CA GLU A 24 -7.61 -7.12 -5.57
C GLU A 24 -6.67 -8.33 -5.48
N TRP A 25 -5.69 -8.31 -4.57
CA TRP A 25 -4.81 -9.45 -4.32
C TRP A 25 -5.54 -10.63 -3.68
N GLU A 26 -6.52 -10.39 -2.81
CA GLU A 26 -7.35 -11.45 -2.22
C GLU A 26 -8.25 -12.11 -3.27
N ALA A 27 -8.85 -11.32 -4.15
CA ALA A 27 -9.57 -11.85 -5.31
C ALA A 27 -8.64 -12.66 -6.21
N TRP A 28 -7.42 -12.17 -6.46
CA TRP A 28 -6.43 -12.91 -7.23
C TRP A 28 -6.01 -14.22 -6.54
N GLN A 29 -5.90 -14.23 -5.22
CA GLN A 29 -5.63 -15.45 -4.46
C GLN A 29 -6.74 -16.49 -4.62
N GLN A 30 -7.99 -16.08 -4.72
CA GLN A 30 -9.10 -17.00 -4.98
C GLN A 30 -8.98 -17.58 -6.40
N ASP A 31 -8.74 -16.74 -7.40
CA ASP A 31 -8.59 -17.16 -8.80
C ASP A 31 -7.46 -18.19 -8.98
N ILE A 32 -6.27 -17.93 -8.43
CA ILE A 32 -5.12 -18.84 -8.59
C ILE A 32 -5.28 -20.17 -7.87
N THR A 33 -6.15 -20.27 -6.86
CA THR A 33 -6.41 -21.57 -6.21
C THR A 33 -7.16 -22.54 -7.11
N LEU A 34 -7.78 -22.03 -8.18
CA LEU A 34 -8.45 -22.82 -9.21
C LEU A 34 -7.47 -23.32 -10.28
N ILE A 35 -6.24 -22.79 -10.32
CA ILE A 35 -5.20 -23.27 -11.25
C ILE A 35 -4.80 -24.67 -10.82
N GLN A 36 -5.04 -25.64 -11.71
CA GLN A 36 -4.71 -27.03 -11.45
C GLN A 36 -3.18 -27.21 -11.38
N ASP A 37 -2.71 -28.01 -10.42
CA ASP A 37 -1.32 -28.41 -10.40
C ASP A 37 -1.06 -29.39 -11.54
N HIS A 38 -0.27 -28.94 -12.52
CA HIS A 38 0.28 -29.82 -13.54
C HIS A 38 1.55 -30.52 -13.01
N PRO A 39 1.84 -31.76 -13.47
CA PRO A 39 3.12 -32.41 -13.17
C PRO A 39 4.26 -31.58 -13.79
N TYR A 40 4.80 -30.67 -12.99
CA TYR A 40 5.87 -29.78 -13.37
C TYR A 40 7.22 -30.50 -13.20
N ASP A 41 8.03 -30.51 -14.26
CA ASP A 41 9.42 -30.94 -14.20
C ASP A 41 10.29 -29.74 -14.57
N ARG A 42 11.07 -29.27 -13.60
CA ARG A 42 11.97 -28.12 -13.76
C ARG A 42 13.06 -28.32 -14.82
N ASN A 43 13.34 -29.56 -15.22
CA ASN A 43 14.35 -29.86 -16.22
C ASN A 43 13.82 -29.72 -17.65
N THR A 44 12.49 -29.73 -17.83
CA THR A 44 11.85 -29.73 -19.16
C THR A 44 10.79 -28.65 -19.34
N HIS A 45 10.26 -28.08 -18.25
CA HIS A 45 9.12 -27.17 -18.28
C HIS A 45 9.49 -25.77 -17.72
N SER A 46 9.06 -24.71 -18.42
CA SER A 46 9.17 -23.34 -17.95
C SER A 46 8.12 -23.06 -16.85
N SER A 47 8.31 -22.00 -16.06
CA SER A 47 7.29 -21.56 -15.08
C SER A 47 5.93 -21.25 -15.73
N VAL A 48 5.95 -20.78 -16.98
CA VAL A 48 4.77 -20.53 -17.81
C VAL A 48 3.95 -21.81 -18.04
N PHE A 49 4.60 -22.98 -18.07
CA PHE A 49 3.92 -24.27 -18.21
C PHE A 49 3.08 -24.64 -16.97
N ALA A 50 3.49 -24.18 -15.78
CA ALA A 50 2.84 -24.56 -14.53
C ALA A 50 1.65 -23.65 -14.20
N ASP A 51 1.76 -22.36 -14.47
CA ASP A 51 0.75 -21.37 -14.07
C ASP A 51 0.00 -20.74 -15.26
N GLY A 52 0.49 -20.89 -16.49
CA GLY A 52 -0.11 -20.29 -17.70
C GLY A 52 0.32 -18.84 -17.93
N GLU A 53 0.55 -18.48 -19.20
CA GLU A 53 1.04 -17.15 -19.59
C GLU A 53 0.09 -16.02 -19.17
N GLU A 54 -1.21 -16.22 -19.35
CA GLU A 54 -2.23 -15.23 -18.99
C GLU A 54 -2.23 -14.92 -17.48
N ASN A 55 -2.10 -15.95 -16.64
CA ASN A 55 -2.07 -15.79 -15.19
C ASN A 55 -0.77 -15.13 -14.72
N MET A 56 0.36 -15.47 -15.35
CA MET A 56 1.64 -14.81 -15.10
C MET A 56 1.57 -13.32 -15.47
N ASN A 57 1.01 -12.99 -16.65
CA ASN A 57 0.82 -11.61 -17.08
C ASN A 57 -0.08 -10.82 -16.12
N LYS A 58 -1.21 -11.40 -15.69
CA LYS A 58 -2.11 -10.79 -14.71
C LYS A 58 -1.41 -10.53 -13.38
N HIS A 59 -0.63 -11.50 -12.89
CA HIS A 59 0.17 -11.33 -11.67
C HIS A 59 1.19 -10.20 -11.80
N ASP A 60 1.94 -10.15 -12.89
CA ASP A 60 2.98 -9.15 -13.11
C ASP A 60 2.40 -7.73 -13.22
N ILE A 61 1.22 -7.58 -13.84
CA ILE A 61 0.48 -6.31 -13.88
C ILE A 61 0.08 -5.86 -12.47
N LEU A 62 -0.55 -6.75 -11.70
CA LEU A 62 -1.00 -6.44 -10.34
C LEU A 62 0.20 -6.10 -9.42
N GLN A 63 1.30 -6.81 -9.60
CA GLN A 63 2.56 -6.53 -8.94
C GLN A 63 3.11 -5.15 -9.30
N MET A 64 3.19 -4.82 -10.58
CA MET A 64 3.69 -3.52 -11.04
C MET A 64 2.82 -2.36 -10.51
N LYS A 65 1.49 -2.53 -10.54
CA LYS A 65 0.53 -1.58 -9.97
C LYS A 65 0.80 -1.36 -8.48
N THR A 66 0.98 -2.44 -7.73
CA THR A 66 1.24 -2.40 -6.28
C THR A 66 2.54 -1.69 -5.97
N ILE A 67 3.65 -2.06 -6.62
CA ILE A 67 4.96 -1.45 -6.36
C ILE A 67 4.95 0.03 -6.73
N THR A 68 4.34 0.39 -7.87
CA THR A 68 4.23 1.79 -8.29
C THR A 68 3.42 2.60 -7.28
N PHE A 69 2.34 2.04 -6.74
CA PHE A 69 1.57 2.69 -5.68
C PHE A 69 2.42 2.90 -4.41
N LEU A 70 3.13 1.86 -3.94
CA LEU A 70 3.98 1.97 -2.76
C LEU A 70 5.08 3.00 -2.97
N ASP A 71 5.85 2.91 -4.06
CA ASP A 71 6.96 3.83 -4.39
C ASP A 71 6.53 5.31 -4.40
N ASN A 72 5.30 5.59 -4.83
CA ASN A 72 4.80 6.96 -4.96
C ASN A 72 4.16 7.52 -3.69
N ASN A 73 3.76 6.67 -2.73
CA ASN A 73 2.89 7.08 -1.63
C ASN A 73 3.40 6.69 -0.24
N ILE A 74 4.28 5.70 -0.15
CA ILE A 74 4.80 5.16 1.09
C ILE A 74 6.34 5.09 0.99
N SER A 75 7.02 5.50 2.03
CA SER A 75 8.46 5.36 2.23
C SER A 75 8.72 4.33 3.32
N GLY A 76 9.83 3.60 3.23
CA GLY A 76 10.16 2.56 4.20
C GLY A 76 9.49 1.19 3.94
N HIS A 77 8.88 0.97 2.78
CA HIS A 77 8.32 -0.32 2.33
C HIS A 77 9.37 -1.28 1.75
N TRP A 78 10.66 -1.11 2.09
CA TRP A 78 11.79 -1.82 1.50
C TRP A 78 11.76 -3.36 1.70
N PHE A 79 10.88 -3.89 2.54
CA PHE A 79 10.66 -5.33 2.67
C PHE A 79 9.74 -5.87 1.56
N ILE A 80 8.90 -5.01 0.97
CA ILE A 80 8.10 -5.29 -0.22
C ILE A 80 8.90 -4.87 -1.46
N ASN A 81 9.80 -5.74 -1.91
CA ASN A 81 10.56 -5.52 -3.14
C ASN A 81 9.89 -6.22 -4.33
N GLY A 82 10.27 -5.81 -5.55
CA GLY A 82 9.85 -6.50 -6.77
C GLY A 82 10.25 -5.84 -8.09
N ARG A 83 10.97 -4.71 -8.07
CA ARG A 83 11.47 -4.10 -9.32
C ARG A 83 12.85 -4.61 -9.77
N LYS A 84 13.67 -5.20 -8.90
CA LYS A 84 15.04 -5.63 -9.25
C LYS A 84 15.58 -6.73 -8.34
N GLY A 85 15.19 -7.99 -8.53
CA GLY A 85 15.95 -9.23 -8.20
C GLY A 85 16.59 -9.42 -6.81
N ASN A 86 16.50 -8.43 -5.91
CA ASN A 86 17.11 -8.34 -4.60
C ASN A 86 15.95 -8.02 -3.67
N GLY A 87 15.31 -9.08 -3.20
CA GLY A 87 14.13 -9.03 -2.35
C GLY A 87 13.04 -9.96 -2.88
N CYS A 88 12.97 -11.13 -2.26
CA CYS A 88 11.96 -12.19 -2.21
C CYS A 88 10.75 -12.23 -3.18
N ASP A 89 10.81 -11.76 -4.42
CA ASP A 89 9.99 -12.38 -5.46
C ASP A 89 10.64 -13.70 -5.81
N ARG A 90 10.25 -14.70 -5.03
CA ARG A 90 10.55 -16.10 -5.27
C ARG A 90 9.89 -16.54 -6.57
N THR A 91 10.41 -16.08 -7.70
CA THR A 91 9.96 -16.43 -9.06
C THR A 91 10.19 -17.91 -9.35
N ASP A 92 10.94 -18.61 -8.48
CA ASP A 92 11.07 -20.06 -8.41
C ASP A 92 9.83 -20.77 -7.85
N LEU A 93 8.91 -20.04 -7.21
CA LEU A 93 7.68 -20.59 -6.62
C LEU A 93 6.47 -20.41 -7.55
N ARG A 94 5.49 -21.30 -7.38
CA ARG A 94 4.17 -21.21 -8.01
C ARG A 94 3.43 -19.95 -7.59
N LEU A 95 2.56 -19.43 -8.46
CA LEU A 95 1.76 -18.23 -8.18
C LEU A 95 0.96 -18.34 -6.87
N ASN A 96 0.40 -19.51 -6.56
CA ASN A 96 -0.38 -19.74 -5.33
C ASN A 96 0.41 -19.45 -4.03
N ILE A 97 1.74 -19.64 -4.04
CA ILE A 97 2.62 -19.34 -2.90
C ILE A 97 3.08 -17.88 -2.98
N ARG A 98 3.48 -17.40 -4.16
CA ARG A 98 3.93 -16.01 -4.37
C ARG A 98 2.86 -15.00 -3.92
N VAL A 99 1.62 -15.24 -4.31
CA VAL A 99 0.47 -14.39 -3.96
C VAL A 99 0.21 -14.41 -2.44
N LYS A 100 0.36 -15.56 -1.77
CA LYS A 100 0.24 -15.65 -0.30
C LYS A 100 1.25 -14.76 0.41
N HIS A 101 2.52 -14.83 0.02
CA HIS A 101 3.57 -13.99 0.60
C HIS A 101 3.28 -12.51 0.36
N ARG A 102 2.91 -12.14 -0.87
CA ARG A 102 2.58 -10.74 -1.17
C ARG A 102 1.42 -10.21 -0.34
N LEU A 103 0.36 -11.01 -0.17
CA LEU A 103 -0.77 -10.65 0.68
C LEU A 103 -0.38 -10.46 2.14
N GLN A 104 0.49 -11.33 2.66
CA GLN A 104 1.02 -11.17 4.00
C GLN A 104 1.75 -9.85 4.14
N ASP A 105 2.68 -9.54 3.23
CA ASP A 105 3.46 -8.31 3.27
C ASP A 105 2.55 -7.06 3.22
N LEU A 106 1.53 -7.06 2.34
CA LEU A 106 0.59 -5.95 2.22
C LEU A 106 -0.25 -5.75 3.47
N ARG A 107 -0.68 -6.84 4.12
CA ARG A 107 -1.38 -6.78 5.40
C ARG A 107 -0.49 -6.25 6.52
N GLU A 108 0.80 -6.61 6.52
CA GLU A 108 1.78 -6.07 7.45
C GLU A 108 1.98 -4.57 7.27
N ILE A 109 2.07 -4.07 6.03
CA ILE A 109 2.06 -2.62 5.76
C ILE A 109 0.76 -1.99 6.27
N GLN A 110 -0.39 -2.52 5.89
CA GLN A 110 -1.69 -1.96 6.25
C GLN A 110 -1.85 -1.83 7.77
N ALA A 111 -1.47 -2.87 8.52
CA ALA A 111 -1.47 -2.84 9.98
C ALA A 111 -0.45 -1.86 10.57
N SER A 112 0.68 -1.66 9.89
CA SER A 112 1.74 -0.73 10.32
C SER A 112 1.44 0.73 10.00
N LEU A 113 0.60 1.03 9.01
CA LEU A 113 0.28 2.40 8.60
C LEU A 113 -0.35 3.25 9.71
N GLN A 114 -1.00 2.64 10.70
CA GLN A 114 -1.51 3.36 11.86
C GLN A 114 -0.40 4.05 12.69
N TYR A 115 0.84 3.55 12.60
CA TYR A 115 2.02 4.08 13.27
C TYR A 115 2.99 4.80 12.32
N ALA A 116 2.63 4.92 11.03
CA ALA A 116 3.48 5.57 10.06
C ALA A 116 3.60 7.07 10.35
N LEU A 117 4.80 7.61 10.13
CA LEU A 117 5.00 9.05 10.12
C LEU A 117 4.24 9.66 8.93
N LEU A 118 3.85 10.92 9.08
CA LEU A 118 3.26 11.71 8.00
C LEU A 118 4.27 12.74 7.55
N ALA A 119 4.46 12.84 6.23
CA ALA A 119 5.39 13.81 5.67
C ALA A 119 5.02 15.24 6.00
N ASP A 120 6.01 16.14 6.00
CA ASP A 120 5.82 17.57 6.24
C ASP A 120 4.77 18.21 5.29
N SER A 121 4.63 17.67 4.08
CA SER A 121 3.61 18.07 3.11
C SER A 121 2.18 17.89 3.66
N TYR A 122 1.91 16.80 4.39
CA TYR A 122 0.64 16.56 5.07
C TYR A 122 0.38 17.66 6.11
N TRP A 123 1.37 17.94 6.97
CA TRP A 123 1.25 18.95 8.01
C TRP A 123 1.04 20.35 7.45
N LYS A 124 1.72 20.68 6.33
CA LYS A 124 1.52 21.95 5.62
C LYS A 124 0.10 22.06 5.05
N GLN A 125 -0.44 20.98 4.47
CA GLN A 125 -1.82 20.98 3.99
C GLN A 125 -2.82 21.16 5.14
N LYS A 126 -2.63 20.45 6.26
CA LYS A 126 -3.48 20.60 7.45
C LYS A 126 -3.41 22.00 8.06
N GLY A 127 -2.22 22.58 8.09
CA GLY A 127 -2.03 23.97 8.51
C GLY A 127 -2.79 24.96 7.62
N LYS A 128 -2.77 24.74 6.31
CA LYS A 128 -3.55 25.56 5.37
C LYS A 128 -5.07 25.42 5.60
N GLU A 129 -5.57 24.19 5.74
CA GLU A 129 -6.99 23.93 6.05
C GLU A 129 -7.42 24.63 7.35
N MET A 130 -6.57 24.60 8.38
CA MET A 130 -6.83 25.29 9.65
C MET A 130 -6.88 26.80 9.46
N ILE A 131 -5.91 27.39 8.74
CA ILE A 131 -5.86 28.84 8.46
C ILE A 131 -7.12 29.27 7.71
N ASP A 132 -7.52 28.52 6.68
CA ASP A 132 -8.71 28.80 5.88
C ASP A 132 -9.99 28.74 6.76
N LYS A 133 -10.06 27.80 7.73
CA LYS A 133 -11.20 27.69 8.66
C LYS A 133 -11.32 28.86 9.65
N ILE A 134 -10.21 29.49 10.04
CA ILE A 134 -10.20 30.58 11.03
C ILE A 134 -10.21 31.98 10.42
N ALA A 135 -9.97 32.12 9.11
CA ALA A 135 -9.77 33.40 8.43
C ALA A 135 -10.91 34.42 8.69
N ASP A 136 -12.15 33.95 8.77
CA ASP A 136 -13.35 34.80 8.96
C ASP A 136 -14.01 34.61 10.34
N LYS A 137 -13.29 34.05 11.32
CA LYS A 137 -13.83 33.75 12.65
C LYS A 137 -13.39 34.79 13.69
N SER A 138 -14.21 34.97 14.73
CA SER A 138 -13.82 35.80 15.87
C SER A 138 -12.63 35.18 16.61
N PRO A 139 -11.83 35.97 17.35
CA PRO A 139 -10.65 35.46 18.07
C PRO A 139 -10.96 34.28 19.00
N GLU A 140 -12.08 34.30 19.71
CA GLU A 140 -12.49 33.21 20.61
C GLU A 140 -12.78 31.92 19.84
N VAL A 141 -13.56 32.00 18.75
CA VAL A 141 -13.89 30.83 17.91
C VAL A 141 -12.65 30.29 17.20
N ALA A 142 -11.76 31.18 16.75
CA ALA A 142 -10.49 30.78 16.15
C ALA A 142 -9.59 30.04 17.14
N LEU A 143 -9.52 30.49 18.40
CA LEU A 143 -8.75 29.81 19.46
C LEU A 143 -9.29 28.40 19.75
N ASP A 144 -10.61 28.23 19.78
CA ASP A 144 -11.23 26.91 19.98
C ASP A 144 -10.91 25.94 18.83
N ILE A 145 -10.98 26.43 17.59
CA ILE A 145 -10.61 25.64 16.39
C ILE A 145 -9.12 25.23 16.45
N VAL A 146 -8.22 26.18 16.74
CA VAL A 146 -6.78 25.90 16.86
C VAL A 146 -6.50 24.92 18.00
N ALA A 147 -7.12 25.10 19.16
CA ALA A 147 -6.97 24.19 20.30
C ALA A 147 -7.45 22.76 19.97
N GLY A 148 -8.53 22.64 19.20
CA GLY A 148 -9.02 21.36 18.68
C GLY A 148 -7.99 20.68 17.76
N TYR A 149 -7.43 21.43 16.81
CA TYR A 149 -6.36 20.95 15.94
C TYR A 149 -5.10 20.56 16.71
N LEU A 150 -4.70 21.29 17.76
CA LEU A 150 -3.53 20.94 18.57
C LEU A 150 -3.74 19.68 19.42
N LYS A 151 -4.96 19.46 19.93
CA LYS A 151 -5.31 18.28 20.72
C LYS A 151 -5.43 17.02 19.87
N ASN A 152 -6.00 17.14 18.67
CA ASN A 152 -6.10 16.04 17.73
C ASN A 152 -6.06 16.58 16.29
N PRO A 153 -4.86 16.72 15.70
CA PRO A 153 -4.72 17.30 14.37
C PRO A 153 -5.21 16.35 13.25
N MET A 154 -5.60 15.13 13.63
CA MET A 154 -6.16 14.12 12.74
C MET A 154 -7.69 14.14 12.72
N ASN A 155 -8.33 14.93 13.59
CA ASN A 155 -9.79 15.00 13.65
C ASN A 155 -10.31 16.04 12.64
N THR A 156 -11.00 15.58 11.59
CA THR A 156 -11.62 16.45 10.58
C THR A 156 -13.01 16.95 10.98
N GLU A 157 -13.60 16.39 12.03
CA GLU A 157 -14.90 16.79 12.58
C GLU A 157 -14.74 17.94 13.59
N LEU A 158 -14.57 19.14 13.06
CA LEU A 158 -14.77 20.43 13.74
C LEU A 158 -15.44 21.39 12.76
#